data_AF-A0A355REZ4-F1
#
_entry.id   AF-A0A355REZ4-F1
#
_cell.length_a   1.000
_cell.length_b   1.000
_cell.length_c   1.000
_cell.angle_alpha   90.00
_cell.angle_beta   90.00
_cell.angle_gamma   90.00
#
_symmetry.space_group_name_H-M   'P 1'
#
loop_
_entity.id
_entity.type
_entity.pdbx_description
1 polymer ?
#
loop_
_entity_poly.entity_id
_entity_poly.type
_entity_poly.pdbx_seq_one_letter_code
_entity_poly.pdbx_strand_id
1 'polypeptide(L)' 'LGAAGLDVLEVEPPSYDHPLFGLDNAIITPHAAGLTEECAERMGMVSVQNVLDYFAETLNPDLVVNGPF' A
#
# COMPACT_ATOMS: atom_id res chain seq x y z
N LEU A 1 1.19 -25.21 -10.50
CA LEU A 1 1.65 -24.40 -9.35
C LEU A 1 1.51 -25.24 -8.09
N GLY A 2 2.46 -25.14 -7.15
CA GLY A 2 2.47 -25.95 -5.92
C GLY A 2 2.08 -25.19 -4.64
N ALA A 3 2.21 -23.87 -4.62
CA ALA A 3 1.91 -23.00 -3.49
C ALA A 3 1.67 -21.54 -3.95
N ALA A 4 1.16 -20.69 -3.06
CA ALA A 4 0.99 -19.25 -3.25
C ALA A 4 1.37 -18.45 -1.99
N GLY A 5 1.93 -17.26 -2.19
CA GLY A 5 2.18 -16.27 -1.15
C GLY A 5 1.56 -14.94 -1.55
N LEU A 6 0.66 -14.39 -0.74
CA LEU A 6 -0.09 -13.16 -1.06
C LEU A 6 0.00 -12.18 0.11
N ASP A 7 0.34 -10.92 -0.18
CA ASP A 7 0.21 -9.83 0.81
C ASP A 7 -1.09 -9.04 0.63
N VAL A 8 -1.71 -9.13 -0.54
CA VAL A 8 -2.94 -8.42 -0.87
C VAL A 8 -4.02 -9.38 -1.33
N LEU A 9 -5.27 -9.01 -1.07
CA LEU A 9 -6.46 -9.73 -1.49
C LEU A 9 -7.40 -8.78 -2.25
N GLU A 10 -8.32 -9.35 -3.05
CA GLU A 10 -9.27 -8.53 -3.83
C GLU A 10 -10.21 -7.73 -2.92
N VAL A 11 -10.66 -8.34 -1.81
CA VAL A 11 -11.47 -7.70 -0.78
C VAL A 11 -10.69 -7.69 0.53
N GLU A 12 -10.48 -6.48 1.07
CA GLU A 12 -9.76 -6.26 2.32
C GLU A 12 -10.60 -5.46 3.33
N PRO A 13 -10.68 -5.87 4.61
CA PRO A 13 -10.14 -7.12 5.14
C PRO A 13 -10.92 -8.35 4.61
N PRO A 14 -10.26 -9.51 4.43
CA PRO A 14 -10.94 -10.71 3.98
C PRO A 14 -11.93 -11.22 5.03
N SER A 15 -12.95 -11.93 4.57
CA SER A 15 -13.84 -12.67 5.47
C SER A 15 -13.07 -13.78 6.21
N TYR A 16 -13.51 -14.11 7.42
CA TYR A 16 -12.88 -15.19 8.21
C TYR A 16 -13.01 -16.58 7.55
N ASP A 17 -13.96 -16.75 6.64
CA ASP A 17 -14.16 -17.96 5.84
C ASP A 17 -13.44 -17.92 4.47
N HIS A 18 -12.49 -16.99 4.27
CA HIS A 18 -11.78 -16.86 3.00
C HIS A 18 -11.10 -18.18 2.60
N PRO A 19 -11.32 -18.68 1.37
CA PRO A 19 -10.97 -20.05 0.98
C PRO A 19 -9.47 -20.36 1.08
N LEU A 20 -8.62 -19.33 1.00
CA LEU A 20 -7.17 -19.49 1.09
C LEU A 20 -6.64 -19.70 2.51
N PHE A 21 -7.39 -19.36 3.57
CA PHE A 21 -6.93 -19.50 4.95
C PHE A 21 -6.83 -20.94 5.44
N GLY A 22 -7.52 -21.87 4.77
CA GLY A 22 -7.48 -23.30 5.11
C GLY A 22 -6.47 -24.12 4.30
N LEU A 23 -5.69 -23.49 3.42
CA LEU A 23 -4.79 -24.21 2.51
C LEU A 23 -3.37 -24.28 3.10
N ASP A 24 -2.84 -25.49 3.26
CA ASP A 24 -1.46 -25.72 3.74
C ASP A 24 -0.38 -25.13 2.81
N ASN A 25 -0.73 -24.86 1.56
CA ASN A 25 0.15 -24.32 0.54
C ASN A 25 -0.15 -22.85 0.20
N ALA A 26 -0.82 -22.13 1.09
CA ALA A 26 -1.03 -20.69 0.99
C ALA A 26 -0.47 -19.96 2.21
N ILE A 27 0.33 -18.91 1.97
CA ILE A 27 0.78 -17.98 3.01
C ILE A 27 0.17 -16.61 2.71
N ILE A 28 -0.51 -16.03 3.69
CA ILE A 28 -1.14 -14.71 3.56
C ILE A 28 -0.64 -13.78 4.64
N THR A 29 -0.22 -12.58 4.23
CA THR A 29 0.07 -11.45 5.12
C THR A 29 -0.97 -10.34 4.92
N PRO A 30 -1.31 -9.56 5.97
CA PRO A 30 -2.41 -8.61 5.91
C PRO A 30 -1.98 -7.23 5.38
N HIS A 31 -1.63 -7.15 4.10
CA HIS A 31 -1.23 -5.90 3.42
C HIS A 31 -0.13 -5.15 4.16
N ALA A 32 0.94 -5.86 4.52
CA ALA A 32 1.99 -5.36 5.39
C ALA A 32 3.39 -5.40 4.74
N ALA A 33 3.52 -5.89 3.50
CA ALA A 33 4.83 -6.07 2.88
C ALA A 33 5.63 -4.77 2.75
N GLY A 34 4.97 -3.63 2.60
CA GLY A 34 5.61 -2.32 2.47
C GLY A 34 5.81 -1.55 3.79
N LEU A 35 5.29 -2.05 4.92
CA LEU A 35 5.12 -1.25 6.14
C LEU A 35 6.22 -1.53 7.17
N THR A 36 7.35 -0.82 7.07
CA THR A 36 8.28 -0.64 8.19
C THR A 36 7.96 0.64 8.97
N GLU A 37 8.52 0.79 10.16
CA GLU A 37 8.38 2.01 10.97
C GLU A 37 8.89 3.25 10.20
N GLU A 38 10.07 3.14 9.59
CA GLU A 38 10.69 4.22 8.80
C GLU A 38 9.90 4.51 7.52
N CYS A 39 9.29 3.47 6.92
CA CYS A 39 8.43 3.65 5.76
C CYS A 39 7.17 4.44 6.13
N ALA A 40 6.50 4.07 7.23
CA ALA A 40 5.32 4.75 7.72
C ALA A 40 5.60 6.23 8.04
N GLU A 41 6.70 6.50 8.74
CA GLU A 41 7.15 7.86 9.04
C GLU A 41 7.39 8.67 7.75
N ARG A 42 8.20 8.13 6.83
CA ARG A 42 8.52 8.82 5.57
C ARG A 42 7.29 9.06 4.71
N MET A 43 6.38 8.09 4.61
CA MET A 43 5.13 8.26 3.87
C MET A 43 4.31 9.42 4.45
N GLY A 44 4.14 9.46 5.77
CA GLY A 44 3.43 10.55 6.44
C GLY A 44 4.08 11.92 6.17
N MET A 45 5.41 12.01 6.32
CA MET A 45 6.16 13.24 6.09
C MET A 45 6.05 13.74 4.64
N VAL A 46 6.24 12.85 3.66
CA VAL A 46 6.13 13.22 2.23
C VAL A 46 4.71 13.62 1.86
N SER A 47 3.69 12.93 2.39
CA SER A 47 2.29 13.30 2.15
C SER A 47 1.97 14.72 2.64
N VAL A 48 2.43 15.10 3.84
CA VAL A 48 2.23 16.47 4.34
C VAL A 48 3.04 17.48 3.53
N GLN A 49 4.28 17.17 3.17
CA GLN A 49 5.11 18.06 2.36
C GLN A 49 4.47 18.36 1.00
N ASN A 50 3.89 17.36 0.33
CA ASN A 50 3.20 17.56 -0.94
C ASN A 50 2.02 18.54 -0.82
N VAL A 51 1.30 18.54 0.31
CA VAL A 51 0.23 19.50 0.57
C VAL A 51 0.79 20.92 0.72
N LEU A 52 1.89 21.09 1.44
CA LEU A 52 2.54 22.39 1.62
C LEU A 52 3.09 22.93 0.29
N ASP A 53 3.75 22.08 -0.50
CA ASP A 53 4.33 22.46 -1.79
C ASP A 53 3.26 22.89 -2.79
N TYR A 54 2.06 22.31 -2.75
CA TYR A 54 0.93 22.77 -3.54
C TYR A 54 0.56 24.23 -3.23
N PHE A 55 0.38 24.57 -1.94
CA PHE A 55 0.03 25.93 -1.54
C PHE A 55 1.18 26.94 -1.71
N ALA A 56 2.42 26.47 -1.73
CA ALA A 56 3.59 27.27 -2.02
C ALA A 56 3.85 27.45 -3.52
N GLU A 57 3.05 26.83 -4.40
CA GLU A 57 3.26 26.80 -5.85
C GLU A 57 4.61 26.17 -6.26
N THR A 58 5.15 25.27 -5.43
CA THR A 58 6.42 24.55 -5.65
C THR A 58 6.22 23.04 -5.78
N LEU A 59 5.01 22.61 -6.15
CA LEU A 59 4.65 21.20 -6.27
C LEU A 59 5.60 20.44 -7.21
N ASN A 60 6.12 19.30 -6.75
CA ASN A 60 6.89 18.41 -7.59
C ASN A 60 5.96 17.63 -8.56
N PRO A 61 6.06 17.83 -9.89
CA PRO A 61 5.20 17.15 -10.85
C PRO A 61 5.42 15.63 -10.90
N ASP A 62 6.59 15.12 -10.51
CA ASP A 62 6.87 13.68 -10.48
C ASP A 62 6.03 12.93 -9.43
N LEU A 63 5.48 13.67 -8.45
CA LEU A 63 4.62 13.16 -7.40
C LEU A 63 3.12 13.34 -7.72
N VAL A 64 2.78 13.79 -8.93
CA VAL A 64 1.41 13.99 -9.40
C VAL A 64 1.03 12.89 -10.39
N VAL A 65 0.13 11.99 -9.97
CA VAL A 65 -0.28 10.84 -10.78
C VAL A 65 -1.33 11.15 -11.85
N ASN A 66 -2.07 12.25 -11.68
CA ASN A 66 -3.20 12.66 -12.51
C ASN A 66 -3.09 14.13 -12.94
N GLY A 67 -1.88 14.55 -13.34
CA GLY A 67 -1.62 15.90 -13.81
C GLY A 67 -2.39 16.27 -15.08
N PRO A 68 -2.42 17.56 -15.46
CA PRO A 68 -3.04 17.97 -16.71
C PRO A 68 -2.41 17.25 -17.90
N PHE A 69 -3.26 16.63 -18.72
CA PHE A 69 -2.89 15.97 -19.98
C PHE A 69 -2.48 16.98 -21.06
#